data_AF-J3N8V0-F1
#
_entry.id   AF-J3N8V0-F1
#
_cell.length_a   1.000
_cell.length_b   1.000
_cell.length_c   1.000
_cell.angle_alpha   90.00
_cell.angle_beta   90.00
_cell.angle_gamma   90.00
#
_symmetry.space_group_name_H-M   'P 1'
#
loop_
_entity.id
_entity.type
_entity.pdbx_description
1 polymer ?
#
loop_
_entity_poly.entity_id
_entity_poly.type
_entity_poly.pdbx_seq_one_letter_code
_entity_poly.pdbx_strand_id
1 'polypeptide(L)'
;MEGRAVAQVVRRSGRPLQQLIAAVEEIKEQLQDAYENLDERWYHGTCFVELMIKDGCFLMEMGSVFQHGESANKDFESDDPVFGDHGGLYLFNGIRADVVLIENQLPLLLLKKLMDVAYPDYFQSERQINNWVLFSLCSTVTYGMRVNYDHLGLHPLDVLHTSIKGTYCNHPECTTEAVMPSAAELHEAGIHFEMSTVKGFGWGVTFKDGVLKIPKIILYDNAERIFLNLMAFERLHPGSGNYVTAFVVFMDLLVDTAKDVALLRSKGIIKNGLGSDDMVADMINKALTKGAVMSPDSSLWNVLHGVNVHCKKPWNKWRANFLHNYLSNPWVFISLVAAFLLLFGTLMQTVYTVMPFYTNK
;
A
#
# COMPACT_ATOMS: atom_id res chain seq x y z
N MET A 1 -18.52 -12.85 19.98
CA MET A 1 -17.66 -11.66 20.04
C MET A 1 -18.50 -10.40 19.90
N GLU A 2 -19.28 -10.29 18.82
CA GLU A 2 -20.13 -9.12 18.54
C GLU A 2 -21.18 -8.80 19.61
N GLY A 3 -21.78 -9.79 20.27
CA GLY A 3 -22.79 -9.53 21.31
C GLY A 3 -22.29 -8.65 22.47
N ARG A 4 -20.97 -8.68 22.75
CA ARG A 4 -20.34 -7.79 23.74
C ARG A 4 -20.19 -6.37 23.21
N ALA A 5 -19.88 -6.22 21.91
CA ALA A 5 -19.81 -4.92 21.25
C ALA A 5 -21.19 -4.24 21.24
N VAL A 6 -22.27 -4.98 20.95
CA VAL A 6 -23.64 -4.45 21.02
C VAL A 6 -23.96 -3.94 22.43
N ALA A 7 -23.67 -4.73 23.47
CA ALA A 7 -23.90 -4.32 24.85
C ALA A 7 -23.10 -3.05 25.22
N GLN A 8 -21.88 -2.93 24.72
CA GLN A 8 -21.02 -1.78 24.96
C GLN A 8 -21.54 -0.51 24.26
N VAL A 9 -21.94 -0.61 23.00
CA VAL A 9 -22.53 0.52 22.25
C VAL A 9 -23.81 1.01 22.92
N VAL A 10 -24.68 0.08 23.35
CA VAL A 10 -25.91 0.41 24.10
C VAL A 10 -25.58 1.11 25.42
N ARG A 11 -24.57 0.61 26.16
CA ARG A 11 -24.13 1.21 27.43
C ARG A 11 -23.58 2.63 27.23
N ARG A 12 -22.72 2.84 26.24
CA ARG A 12 -22.06 4.14 25.99
C ARG A 12 -23.00 5.19 25.42
N SER A 13 -23.85 4.80 24.47
CA SER A 13 -24.80 5.71 23.84
C SER A 13 -25.98 6.08 24.75
N GLY A 14 -26.28 5.24 25.75
CA GLY A 14 -27.49 5.36 26.56
C GLY A 14 -28.78 5.11 25.76
N ARG A 15 -28.67 4.60 24.52
CA ARG A 15 -29.81 4.32 23.63
C ARG A 15 -30.26 2.87 23.80
N PRO A 16 -31.57 2.61 23.97
CA PRO A 16 -32.09 1.24 24.01
C PRO A 16 -31.75 0.47 22.73
N LEU A 17 -31.43 -0.82 22.86
CA LEU A 17 -31.15 -1.71 21.72
C LEU A 17 -32.27 -1.70 20.68
N GLN A 18 -33.53 -1.58 21.12
CA GLN A 18 -34.70 -1.51 20.25
C GLN A 18 -34.65 -0.31 19.29
N GLN A 19 -34.03 0.81 19.68
CA GLN A 19 -33.86 1.96 18.78
C GLN A 19 -32.86 1.67 17.67
N LEU A 20 -31.76 0.96 17.99
CA LEU A 20 -30.80 0.52 16.99
C LEU A 20 -31.42 -0.49 16.03
N ILE A 21 -32.16 -1.47 16.56
CA ILE A 21 -32.88 -2.47 15.74
C ILE A 21 -33.87 -1.78 14.80
N ALA A 22 -34.70 -0.86 15.32
CA ALA A 22 -35.66 -0.11 14.50
C ALA A 22 -34.95 0.68 13.38
N ALA A 23 -33.83 1.31 13.70
CA ALA A 23 -33.05 2.06 12.72
C ALA A 23 -32.46 1.20 11.61
N VAL A 24 -32.05 -0.04 11.91
CA VAL A 24 -31.55 -0.98 10.90
C VAL A 24 -32.71 -1.59 10.09
N GLU A 25 -33.85 -1.87 10.70
CA GLU A 25 -35.07 -2.29 9.98
C GLU A 25 -35.49 -1.24 8.93
N GLU A 26 -35.37 0.06 9.22
CA GLU A 26 -35.69 1.13 8.27
C GLU A 26 -34.86 1.10 6.97
N ILE A 27 -33.63 0.60 7.03
CA ILE A 27 -32.71 0.52 5.88
C ILE A 27 -32.46 -0.92 5.42
N LYS A 28 -33.20 -1.89 5.96
CA LYS A 28 -32.96 -3.33 5.75
C LYS A 28 -32.93 -3.70 4.28
N GLU A 29 -33.90 -3.24 3.50
CA GLU A 29 -33.97 -3.56 2.06
C GLU A 29 -32.75 -3.01 1.32
N GLN A 30 -32.34 -1.77 1.61
CA GLN A 30 -31.13 -1.17 1.01
C GLN A 30 -29.85 -1.94 1.38
N LEU A 31 -29.78 -2.48 2.60
CA LEU A 31 -28.65 -3.31 3.03
C LEU A 31 -28.66 -4.67 2.35
N GLN A 32 -29.83 -5.29 2.15
CA GLN A 32 -29.96 -6.56 1.44
C GLN A 32 -29.58 -6.40 -0.04
N ASP A 33 -30.04 -5.31 -0.68
CA ASP A 33 -29.72 -4.98 -2.08
C ASP A 33 -28.24 -4.69 -2.32
N ALA A 34 -27.47 -4.41 -1.26
CA ALA A 34 -26.02 -4.24 -1.35
C ALA A 34 -25.26 -5.57 -1.53
N TYR A 35 -25.91 -6.73 -1.32
CA TYR A 35 -25.32 -8.05 -1.47
C TYR A 35 -25.81 -8.76 -2.73
N GLU A 36 -24.88 -9.22 -3.57
CA GLU A 36 -25.22 -10.06 -4.71
C GLU A 36 -25.46 -11.52 -4.27
N ASN A 37 -26.53 -12.15 -4.74
CA ASN A 37 -26.86 -13.56 -4.48
C ASN A 37 -27.05 -13.93 -2.99
N LEU A 38 -27.67 -13.04 -2.22
CA LEU A 38 -28.00 -13.31 -0.81
C LEU A 38 -28.96 -14.52 -0.70
N ASP A 39 -28.70 -15.44 0.24
CA ASP A 39 -29.56 -16.61 0.47
C ASP A 39 -30.97 -16.19 0.95
N GLU A 40 -32.01 -16.90 0.49
CA GLU A 40 -33.43 -16.65 0.84
C GLU A 40 -33.67 -16.49 2.35
N ARG A 41 -32.91 -17.20 3.18
CA ARG A 41 -33.01 -17.11 4.64
C ARG A 41 -32.76 -15.70 5.20
N TRP A 42 -32.05 -14.86 4.47
CA TRP A 42 -31.70 -13.50 4.89
C TRP A 42 -32.74 -12.47 4.48
N TYR A 43 -33.66 -12.81 3.57
CA TYR A 43 -34.77 -11.94 3.19
C TYR A 43 -35.88 -11.97 4.23
N HIS A 44 -36.08 -13.11 4.90
CA HIS A 44 -37.18 -13.32 5.82
C HIS A 44 -36.75 -13.28 7.29
N GLY A 45 -37.61 -12.70 8.15
CA GLY A 45 -37.39 -12.65 9.61
C GLY A 45 -36.39 -11.58 10.07
N THR A 46 -35.90 -11.74 11.30
CA THR A 46 -35.02 -10.79 12.01
C THR A 46 -33.53 -11.14 11.94
N CYS A 47 -33.19 -12.32 11.42
CA CYS A 47 -31.81 -12.83 11.43
C CYS A 47 -30.82 -11.88 10.74
N PHE A 48 -31.22 -11.28 9.61
CA PHE A 48 -30.38 -10.32 8.90
C PHE A 48 -30.12 -9.06 9.73
N VAL A 49 -31.17 -8.48 10.33
CA VAL A 49 -31.05 -7.29 11.18
C VAL A 49 -30.20 -7.59 12.41
N GLU A 50 -30.38 -8.75 13.04
CA GLU A 50 -29.55 -9.17 14.17
C GLU A 50 -28.07 -9.30 13.80
N LEU A 51 -27.76 -9.82 12.61
CA LEU A 51 -26.40 -9.90 12.08
C LEU A 51 -25.84 -8.50 11.84
N MET A 52 -26.58 -7.63 11.15
CA MET A 52 -26.16 -6.26 10.88
C MET A 52 -25.91 -5.45 12.16
N ILE A 53 -26.76 -5.60 13.18
CA ILE A 53 -26.55 -4.95 14.49
C ILE A 53 -25.25 -5.44 15.13
N LYS A 54 -25.00 -6.75 15.11
CA LYS A 54 -23.79 -7.35 15.66
C LYS A 54 -22.54 -6.84 14.95
N ASP A 55 -22.50 -6.96 13.64
CA ASP A 55 -21.32 -6.61 12.82
C ASP A 55 -21.09 -5.10 12.79
N GLY A 56 -22.16 -4.30 12.71
CA GLY A 56 -22.11 -2.85 12.78
C GLY A 56 -21.57 -2.35 14.12
N CYS A 57 -22.10 -2.84 15.24
CA CYS A 57 -21.57 -2.49 16.56
C CYS A 57 -20.13 -2.98 16.76
N PHE A 58 -19.78 -4.16 16.22
CA PHE A 58 -18.41 -4.65 16.27
C PHE A 58 -17.44 -3.71 15.54
N LEU A 59 -17.78 -3.28 14.32
CA LEU A 59 -16.97 -2.33 13.56
C LEU A 59 -16.84 -0.99 14.29
N MET A 60 -17.92 -0.49 14.89
CA MET A 60 -17.93 0.73 15.74
C MET A 60 -16.98 0.63 16.94
N GLU A 61 -17.01 -0.48 17.66
CA GLU A 61 -16.13 -0.71 18.81
C GLU A 61 -14.68 -0.88 18.38
N MET A 62 -14.42 -1.62 17.29
CA MET A 62 -13.09 -1.76 16.71
C MET A 62 -12.45 -0.39 16.43
N GLY A 63 -13.14 0.52 15.74
CA GLY A 63 -12.55 1.85 15.46
C GLY A 63 -12.46 2.76 16.70
N SER A 64 -13.34 2.58 17.69
CA SER A 64 -13.27 3.31 18.97
C SER A 64 -12.00 3.00 19.75
N VAL A 65 -11.60 1.72 19.81
CA VAL A 65 -10.35 1.29 20.49
C VAL A 65 -9.12 1.96 19.86
N PHE A 66 -9.08 2.06 18.53
CA PHE A 66 -7.91 2.63 17.85
C PHE A 66 -7.77 4.15 18.00
N GLN A 67 -8.87 4.89 18.03
CA GLN A 67 -8.81 6.36 18.04
C GLN A 67 -8.36 6.95 19.37
N HIS A 68 -8.57 6.22 20.46
CA HIS A 68 -8.30 6.75 21.78
C HIS A 68 -6.98 6.27 22.39
N GLY A 69 -6.27 5.34 21.72
CA GLY A 69 -5.02 4.75 22.20
C GLY A 69 -5.15 4.11 23.59
N GLU A 70 -4.02 3.92 24.28
CA GLU A 70 -3.94 3.38 25.65
C GLU A 70 -4.79 4.18 26.67
N SER A 71 -5.21 5.41 26.34
CA SER A 71 -5.89 6.33 27.27
C SER A 71 -7.43 6.25 27.30
N ALA A 72 -8.11 5.53 26.40
CA ALA A 72 -9.54 5.24 26.57
C ALA A 72 -9.94 3.76 26.59
N ASN A 73 -8.99 2.87 26.84
CA ASN A 73 -9.27 1.47 27.16
C ASN A 73 -9.82 1.30 28.59
N LYS A 74 -10.70 2.21 29.06
CA LYS A 74 -11.31 2.12 30.39
C LYS A 74 -12.58 1.28 30.43
N ASP A 75 -13.14 1.01 29.26
CA ASP A 75 -14.42 0.33 29.14
C ASP A 75 -14.31 -1.19 28.99
N PHE A 76 -13.15 -1.65 28.49
CA PHE A 76 -12.76 -3.05 28.44
C PHE A 76 -11.52 -3.23 29.33
N GLU A 77 -11.46 -4.36 30.04
CA GLU A 77 -10.29 -4.72 30.83
C GLU A 77 -9.09 -4.98 29.90
N SER A 78 -7.87 -4.77 30.39
CA SER A 78 -6.64 -4.92 29.60
C SER A 78 -6.49 -6.35 29.04
N ASP A 79 -7.02 -7.35 29.75
CA ASP A 79 -7.08 -8.76 29.37
C ASP A 79 -8.33 -9.14 28.56
N ASP A 80 -9.19 -8.19 28.17
CA ASP A 80 -10.27 -8.50 27.24
C ASP A 80 -9.68 -9.09 25.95
N PRO A 81 -10.15 -10.27 25.51
CA PRO A 81 -9.52 -11.01 24.44
C PRO A 81 -9.56 -10.30 23.10
N VAL A 82 -10.37 -9.25 22.93
CA VAL A 82 -10.70 -8.64 21.64
C VAL A 82 -10.48 -7.14 21.64
N PHE A 83 -11.09 -6.41 22.56
CA PHE A 83 -11.05 -4.95 22.59
C PHE A 83 -10.05 -4.39 23.61
N GLY A 84 -9.51 -5.24 24.49
CA GLY A 84 -8.45 -4.90 25.43
C GLY A 84 -7.06 -4.88 24.79
N ASP A 85 -6.04 -4.60 25.59
CA ASP A 85 -4.64 -4.54 25.13
C ASP A 85 -4.19 -5.90 24.57
N HIS A 86 -4.68 -7.00 25.14
CA HIS A 86 -4.45 -8.35 24.63
C HIS A 86 -4.98 -8.53 23.20
N GLY A 87 -6.26 -8.22 22.96
CA GLY A 87 -6.85 -8.30 21.62
C GLY A 87 -6.18 -7.35 20.63
N GLY A 88 -5.77 -6.17 21.10
CA GLY A 88 -4.98 -5.20 20.34
C GLY A 88 -3.65 -5.77 19.83
N LEU A 89 -2.96 -6.55 20.65
CA LEU A 89 -1.68 -7.16 20.31
C LEU A 89 -1.83 -8.36 19.35
N TYR A 90 -2.82 -9.23 19.57
CA TYR A 90 -2.88 -10.53 18.90
C TYR A 90 -3.94 -10.65 17.79
N LEU A 91 -5.10 -10.01 17.93
CA LEU A 91 -6.23 -10.23 17.02
C LEU A 91 -6.42 -9.11 15.99
N PHE A 92 -6.09 -7.89 16.36
CA PHE A 92 -6.43 -6.70 15.57
C PHE A 92 -5.84 -6.67 14.15
N ASN A 93 -4.64 -7.22 13.94
CA ASN A 93 -4.09 -7.35 12.58
C ASN A 93 -4.88 -8.34 11.71
N GLY A 94 -5.36 -9.44 12.31
CA GLY A 94 -6.24 -10.41 11.64
C GLY A 94 -7.61 -9.81 11.35
N ILE A 95 -8.24 -9.20 12.37
CA ILE A 95 -9.57 -8.56 12.23
C ILE A 95 -9.54 -7.48 11.15
N ARG A 96 -8.51 -6.62 11.10
CA ARG A 96 -8.37 -5.61 10.03
C ARG A 96 -8.29 -6.23 8.66
N ALA A 97 -7.51 -7.30 8.52
CA ALA A 97 -7.44 -8.01 7.27
C ALA A 97 -8.82 -8.58 6.91
N ASP A 98 -9.60 -9.07 7.88
CA ASP A 98 -10.92 -9.69 7.66
C ASP A 98 -11.95 -8.65 7.24
N VAL A 99 -11.91 -7.45 7.80
CA VAL A 99 -12.79 -6.33 7.43
C VAL A 99 -12.57 -5.86 5.99
N VAL A 100 -11.40 -6.12 5.41
CA VAL A 100 -11.08 -5.75 4.00
C VAL A 100 -11.17 -6.95 3.04
N LEU A 101 -11.65 -8.11 3.49
CA LEU A 101 -11.94 -9.22 2.58
C LEU A 101 -13.18 -8.91 1.75
N ILE A 102 -13.10 -9.10 0.44
CA ILE A 102 -14.20 -8.80 -0.48
C ILE A 102 -15.48 -9.59 -0.15
N GLU A 103 -15.34 -10.77 0.44
CA GLU A 103 -16.43 -11.64 0.90
C GLU A 103 -17.04 -11.20 2.24
N ASN A 104 -16.38 -10.31 2.98
CA ASN A 104 -16.76 -9.87 4.32
C ASN A 104 -16.91 -8.33 4.37
N GLN A 105 -17.63 -7.77 3.41
CA GLN A 105 -17.88 -6.34 3.35
C GLN A 105 -19.19 -5.97 4.06
N LEU A 106 -19.08 -5.00 4.96
CA LEU A 106 -20.23 -4.39 5.64
C LEU A 106 -20.57 -3.07 4.96
N PRO A 107 -21.81 -2.87 4.47
CA PRO A 107 -22.21 -1.61 3.86
C PRO A 107 -22.04 -0.46 4.84
N LEU A 108 -21.33 0.60 4.44
CA LEU A 108 -21.10 1.76 5.29
C LEU A 108 -22.39 2.51 5.63
N LEU A 109 -23.45 2.33 4.83
CA LEU A 109 -24.80 2.82 5.13
C LEU A 109 -25.28 2.35 6.51
N LEU A 110 -25.03 1.09 6.86
CA LEU A 110 -25.34 0.54 8.17
C LEU A 110 -24.58 1.30 9.27
N LEU A 111 -23.27 1.49 9.07
CA LEU A 111 -22.42 2.16 10.04
C LEU A 111 -22.88 3.59 10.29
N LYS A 112 -23.18 4.33 9.21
CA LYS A 112 -23.75 5.68 9.28
C LYS A 112 -25.05 5.68 10.09
N LYS A 113 -26.00 4.80 9.75
CA LYS A 113 -27.30 4.75 10.42
C LYS A 113 -27.18 4.43 11.92
N LEU A 114 -26.31 3.49 12.29
CA LEU A 114 -26.05 3.17 13.69
C LEU A 114 -25.39 4.33 14.44
N MET A 115 -24.41 4.99 13.82
CA MET A 115 -23.72 6.14 14.40
C MET A 115 -24.66 7.34 14.58
N ASP A 116 -25.54 7.63 13.62
CA ASP A 116 -26.52 8.72 13.71
C ASP A 116 -27.49 8.52 14.89
N VAL A 117 -27.85 7.26 15.19
CA VAL A 117 -28.76 6.94 16.31
C VAL A 117 -28.03 6.87 17.65
N ALA A 118 -26.87 6.21 17.68
CA ALA A 118 -26.09 6.04 18.90
C ALA A 118 -25.44 7.36 19.35
N TYR A 119 -24.95 8.17 18.39
CA TYR A 119 -24.11 9.33 18.62
C TYR A 119 -24.44 10.47 17.63
N PRO A 120 -25.66 11.04 17.69
CA PRO A 120 -26.18 11.99 16.70
C PRO A 120 -25.31 13.23 16.47
N ASP A 121 -24.56 13.66 17.48
CA ASP A 121 -23.73 14.88 17.42
C ASP A 121 -22.26 14.59 17.08
N TYR A 122 -21.86 13.31 16.99
CA TYR A 122 -20.45 12.94 16.88
C TYR A 122 -19.89 13.12 15.47
N PHE A 123 -20.66 12.75 14.44
CA PHE A 123 -20.29 12.94 13.04
C PHE A 123 -21.22 13.96 12.39
N GLN A 124 -20.62 14.93 11.72
CA GLN A 124 -21.30 16.02 11.02
C GLN A 124 -21.23 15.82 9.49
N SER A 125 -20.54 14.78 9.01
CA SER A 125 -20.38 14.49 7.58
C SER A 125 -20.01 13.03 7.31
N GLU A 126 -20.41 12.52 6.15
CA GLU A 126 -20.03 11.18 5.68
C GLU A 126 -18.51 11.05 5.50
N ARG A 127 -17.85 12.15 5.14
CA ARG A 127 -16.39 12.27 5.10
C ARG A 127 -15.72 11.90 6.42
N GLN A 128 -16.29 12.29 7.55
CA GLN A 128 -15.73 11.94 8.86
C GLN A 128 -15.90 10.44 9.16
N ILE A 129 -17.02 9.84 8.77
CA ILE A 129 -17.26 8.38 8.89
C ILE A 129 -16.24 7.62 8.04
N ASN A 130 -16.03 8.03 6.78
CA ASN A 130 -15.04 7.40 5.92
C ASN A 130 -13.62 7.50 6.51
N ASN A 131 -13.23 8.68 7.01
CA ASN A 131 -11.92 8.84 7.66
C ASN A 131 -11.80 8.06 8.97
N TRP A 132 -12.90 7.88 9.70
CA TRP A 132 -12.97 7.07 10.91
C TRP A 132 -12.73 5.59 10.60
N VAL A 133 -13.38 5.06 9.55
CA VAL A 133 -13.16 3.69 9.04
C VAL A 133 -11.73 3.53 8.53
N LEU A 134 -11.23 4.47 7.73
CA LEU A 134 -9.86 4.42 7.25
C LEU A 134 -8.84 4.35 8.40
N PHE A 135 -9.08 5.13 9.47
CA PHE A 135 -8.20 5.14 10.62
C PHE A 135 -8.24 3.81 11.39
N SER A 136 -9.41 3.16 11.50
CA SER A 136 -9.53 1.85 12.16
C SER A 136 -8.79 0.73 11.40
N LEU A 137 -8.74 0.82 10.07
CA LEU A 137 -7.98 -0.08 9.21
C LEU A 137 -6.46 0.10 9.34
N CYS A 138 -5.98 1.31 9.70
CA CYS A 138 -4.56 1.68 9.80
C CYS A 138 -3.78 1.52 8.48
N SER A 139 -2.52 1.92 8.45
CA SER A 139 -1.63 1.85 7.27
C SER A 139 -1.20 0.41 6.97
N THR A 140 -2.15 -0.42 6.55
CA THR A 140 -1.98 -1.86 6.34
C THR A 140 -0.89 -2.18 5.33
N VAL A 141 -0.91 -1.51 4.18
CA VAL A 141 0.03 -1.74 3.06
C VAL A 141 0.81 -0.49 2.67
N THR A 142 0.30 0.70 2.97
CA THR A 142 0.97 1.99 2.73
C THR A 142 0.36 3.08 3.61
N TYR A 143 0.98 4.26 3.65
CA TYR A 143 0.35 5.44 4.24
C TYR A 143 -0.70 5.99 3.26
N GLY A 144 -1.97 5.73 3.54
CA GLY A 144 -3.10 6.30 2.79
C GLY A 144 -3.31 7.79 3.04
N MET A 145 -3.97 8.46 2.10
CA MET A 145 -4.46 9.83 2.27
C MET A 145 -5.79 9.81 3.01
N ARG A 146 -6.05 10.87 3.80
CA ARG A 146 -7.41 11.13 4.25
C ARG A 146 -8.29 11.29 3.01
N VAL A 147 -9.48 10.71 3.07
CA VAL A 147 -10.44 10.85 1.98
C VAL A 147 -10.94 12.29 1.91
N ASN A 148 -11.03 12.83 0.69
CA ASN A 148 -11.39 14.22 0.41
C ASN A 148 -12.65 14.32 -0.48
N TYR A 149 -13.64 13.49 -0.22
CA TYR A 149 -14.96 13.53 -0.86
C TYR A 149 -16.05 13.51 0.19
N ASP A 150 -17.23 14.02 -0.18
CA ASP A 150 -18.34 14.25 0.75
C ASP A 150 -19.41 13.15 0.77
N HIS A 151 -19.33 12.18 -0.15
CA HIS A 151 -20.22 11.03 -0.15
C HIS A 151 -19.69 9.89 0.74
N LEU A 152 -20.59 9.06 1.23
CA LEU A 152 -20.28 7.85 1.97
C LEU A 152 -19.61 6.81 1.05
N GLY A 153 -18.53 6.19 1.51
CA GLY A 153 -17.98 5.02 0.83
C GLY A 153 -18.97 3.85 0.84
N LEU A 154 -18.76 2.86 -0.02
CA LEU A 154 -19.63 1.70 -0.11
C LEU A 154 -19.43 0.76 1.09
N HIS A 155 -18.18 0.42 1.38
CA HIS A 155 -17.77 -0.53 2.42
C HIS A 155 -16.29 -0.26 2.80
N PRO A 156 -15.73 -0.87 3.87
CA PRO A 156 -14.38 -0.56 4.35
C PRO A 156 -13.27 -0.73 3.29
N LEU A 157 -13.36 -1.76 2.45
CA LEU A 157 -12.40 -1.97 1.36
C LEU A 157 -12.44 -0.86 0.29
N ASP A 158 -13.62 -0.31 -0.04
CA ASP A 158 -13.76 0.83 -0.96
C ASP A 158 -13.11 2.09 -0.35
N VAL A 159 -13.35 2.35 0.94
CA VAL A 159 -12.70 3.47 1.64
C VAL A 159 -11.18 3.32 1.66
N LEU A 160 -10.67 2.11 1.93
CA LEU A 160 -9.23 1.82 1.88
C LEU A 160 -8.67 2.02 0.48
N HIS A 161 -9.30 1.44 -0.55
CA HIS A 161 -8.92 1.61 -1.95
C HIS A 161 -8.91 3.08 -2.35
N THR A 162 -9.93 3.82 -1.95
CA THR A 162 -10.02 5.25 -2.24
C THR A 162 -8.96 6.09 -1.51
N SER A 163 -8.51 5.67 -0.33
CA SER A 163 -7.42 6.37 0.38
C SER A 163 -6.06 6.23 -0.30
N ILE A 164 -5.87 5.17 -1.10
CA ILE A 164 -4.62 4.86 -1.81
C ILE A 164 -4.71 5.18 -3.30
N LYS A 165 -5.93 5.35 -3.83
CA LYS A 165 -6.15 5.82 -5.21
C LYS A 165 -5.70 7.27 -5.32
N GLY A 166 -5.11 7.58 -6.47
CA GLY A 166 -4.79 8.96 -6.82
C GLY A 166 -6.00 9.68 -7.41
N THR A 167 -5.94 11.02 -7.48
CA THR A 167 -6.81 11.75 -8.41
C THR A 167 -6.53 11.31 -9.86
N TYR A 168 -7.61 11.12 -10.62
CA TYR A 168 -7.58 10.69 -12.02
C TYR A 168 -6.81 11.67 -12.92
N CYS A 169 -5.98 11.15 -13.82
CA CYS A 169 -5.33 11.93 -14.88
C CYS A 169 -5.65 11.33 -16.25
N ASN A 170 -6.27 12.13 -17.10
CA ASN A 170 -6.38 11.82 -18.52
C ASN A 170 -5.00 11.91 -19.16
N HIS A 171 -4.45 10.79 -19.63
CA HIS A 171 -3.26 10.79 -20.46
C HIS A 171 -3.38 9.83 -21.65
N PRO A 172 -2.72 10.15 -22.77
CA PRO A 172 -2.84 9.39 -24.00
C PRO A 172 -2.22 8.00 -23.86
N GLU A 173 -2.79 7.06 -24.61
CA GLU A 173 -2.36 5.67 -24.72
C GLU A 173 -0.86 5.57 -25.01
N CYS A 174 -0.12 4.86 -24.16
CA CYS A 174 1.27 4.49 -24.44
C CYS A 174 1.34 2.97 -24.63
N THR A 175 1.38 2.55 -25.89
CA THR A 175 1.58 1.16 -26.30
C THR A 175 3.06 0.87 -26.43
N THR A 176 3.73 0.56 -25.32
CA THR A 176 5.05 -0.07 -25.39
C THR A 176 5.11 -1.26 -24.44
N GLU A 177 5.76 -2.34 -24.85
CA GLU A 177 6.02 -3.48 -23.98
C GLU A 177 6.70 -3.00 -22.69
N ALA A 178 6.12 -3.38 -21.55
CA ALA A 178 6.62 -3.05 -20.22
C ALA A 178 7.89 -3.84 -19.91
N VAL A 179 9.00 -3.49 -20.56
CA VAL A 179 10.32 -4.00 -20.19
C VAL A 179 11.07 -2.87 -19.52
N MET A 180 11.47 -3.09 -18.27
CA MET A 180 12.23 -2.17 -17.44
C MET A 180 13.33 -2.98 -16.73
N PRO A 181 14.56 -2.45 -16.60
CA PRO A 181 15.57 -3.07 -15.75
C PRO A 181 15.12 -3.12 -14.26
N SER A 182 15.65 -4.09 -13.52
CA SER A 182 15.44 -4.26 -12.08
C SER A 182 16.02 -3.10 -11.26
N ALA A 183 15.61 -2.96 -10.00
CA ALA A 183 16.05 -1.84 -9.15
C ALA A 183 17.58 -1.74 -9.02
N ALA A 184 18.28 -2.87 -8.89
CA ALA A 184 19.73 -2.89 -8.86
C ALA A 184 20.35 -2.39 -10.18
N GLU A 185 19.85 -2.84 -11.32
CA GLU A 185 20.33 -2.41 -12.64
C GLU A 185 20.05 -0.92 -12.90
N LEU A 186 18.88 -0.43 -12.48
CA LEU A 186 18.54 0.99 -12.56
C LEU A 186 19.50 1.82 -11.70
N HIS A 187 19.86 1.33 -10.53
CA HIS A 187 20.85 1.98 -9.67
C HIS A 187 22.23 2.05 -10.37
N GLU A 188 22.64 0.98 -11.03
CA GLU A 188 23.85 0.95 -11.86
C GLU A 188 23.77 1.91 -13.06
N ALA A 189 22.58 2.13 -13.61
CA ALA A 189 22.32 3.08 -14.70
C ALA A 189 22.24 4.56 -14.27
N GLY A 190 22.34 4.87 -12.98
CA GLY A 190 22.39 6.25 -12.47
C GLY A 190 21.12 6.73 -11.81
N ILE A 191 20.14 5.85 -11.65
CA ILE A 191 18.88 6.19 -11.01
C ILE A 191 19.01 6.11 -9.49
N HIS A 192 18.51 7.16 -8.85
CA HIS A 192 18.48 7.27 -7.40
C HIS A 192 17.07 7.00 -6.92
N PHE A 193 16.95 6.11 -5.94
CA PHE A 193 15.68 5.77 -5.33
C PHE A 193 15.45 6.60 -4.08
N GLU A 194 14.27 7.19 -3.98
CA GLU A 194 13.83 7.97 -2.82
C GLU A 194 12.42 7.55 -2.38
N MET A 195 12.18 7.58 -1.07
CA MET A 195 10.83 7.44 -0.55
C MET A 195 10.01 8.69 -0.90
N SER A 196 8.86 8.48 -1.53
CA SER A 196 7.93 9.55 -1.85
C SER A 196 7.29 10.14 -0.59
N THR A 197 7.13 11.45 -0.57
CA THR A 197 6.36 12.16 0.46
C THR A 197 4.86 12.17 0.15
N VAL A 198 4.50 11.87 -1.11
CA VAL A 198 3.11 11.72 -1.54
C VAL A 198 2.59 10.37 -1.09
N LYS A 199 1.41 10.39 -0.48
CA LYS A 199 0.72 9.22 0.08
C LYS A 199 -0.13 8.52 -0.99
N GLY A 200 -0.30 7.21 -0.84
CA GLY A 200 -1.03 6.38 -1.80
C GLY A 200 -0.23 6.03 -3.06
N PHE A 201 -0.75 5.09 -3.84
CA PHE A 201 -0.06 4.52 -5.00
C PHE A 201 -0.23 5.33 -6.28
N GLY A 202 -1.41 5.96 -6.49
CA GLY A 202 -1.71 6.64 -7.76
C GLY A 202 -0.82 7.84 -8.10
N TRP A 203 -0.18 8.48 -7.11
CA TRP A 203 0.72 9.63 -7.30
C TRP A 203 2.06 9.49 -6.61
N GLY A 204 2.22 8.45 -5.79
CA GLY A 204 3.45 8.27 -5.05
C GLY A 204 4.66 8.03 -5.96
N VAL A 205 4.44 7.51 -7.17
CA VAL A 205 5.51 7.14 -8.10
C VAL A 205 5.78 8.26 -9.08
N THR A 206 6.99 8.83 -9.04
CA THR A 206 7.41 9.88 -9.98
C THR A 206 8.85 9.69 -10.40
N PHE A 207 9.17 10.03 -11.65
CA PHE A 207 10.53 10.03 -12.15
C PHE A 207 10.91 11.40 -12.69
N LYS A 208 11.94 12.01 -12.11
CA LYS A 208 12.44 13.31 -12.55
C LYS A 208 13.94 13.42 -12.31
N ASP A 209 14.68 13.90 -13.31
CA ASP A 209 16.12 14.19 -13.22
C ASP A 209 16.98 13.02 -12.69
N GLY A 210 16.62 11.78 -13.04
CA GLY A 210 17.33 10.58 -12.58
C GLY A 210 16.96 10.12 -11.16
N VAL A 211 15.95 10.73 -10.54
CA VAL A 211 15.42 10.32 -9.25
C VAL A 211 14.06 9.66 -9.44
N LEU A 212 13.94 8.41 -8.99
CA LEU A 212 12.70 7.64 -8.95
C LEU A 212 12.17 7.65 -7.53
N LYS A 213 11.07 8.37 -7.30
CA LYS A 213 10.36 8.41 -6.02
C LYS A 213 9.29 7.34 -6.01
N ILE A 214 9.20 6.59 -4.92
CA ILE A 214 8.24 5.48 -4.75
C ILE A 214 7.58 5.62 -3.37
N PRO A 215 6.25 5.50 -3.24
CA PRO A 215 5.59 5.56 -1.95
C PRO A 215 5.99 4.36 -1.08
N LYS A 216 5.99 4.56 0.23
CA LYS A 216 6.36 3.50 1.17
C LYS A 216 5.40 2.32 1.09
N ILE A 217 5.94 1.11 1.07
CA ILE A 217 5.20 -0.15 1.09
C ILE A 217 5.51 -0.88 2.39
N ILE A 218 4.47 -1.39 3.04
CA ILE A 218 4.55 -2.14 4.29
C ILE A 218 4.12 -3.57 4.00
N LEU A 219 5.05 -4.51 4.17
CA LEU A 219 4.85 -5.92 3.82
C LEU A 219 5.00 -6.79 5.07
N TYR A 220 3.88 -7.00 5.76
CA TYR A 220 3.72 -7.98 6.84
C TYR A 220 2.90 -9.18 6.35
N ASP A 221 2.70 -10.18 7.20
CA ASP A 221 2.04 -11.45 6.86
C ASP A 221 0.65 -11.29 6.21
N ASN A 222 -0.08 -10.22 6.53
CA ASN A 222 -1.40 -9.93 5.94
C ASN A 222 -1.35 -9.13 4.63
N ALA A 223 -0.20 -8.61 4.22
CA ALA A 223 -0.09 -7.69 3.09
C ALA A 223 -0.54 -8.35 1.78
N GLU A 224 -0.14 -9.60 1.53
CA GLU A 224 -0.56 -10.36 0.34
C GLU A 224 -2.09 -10.38 0.23
N ARG A 225 -2.75 -10.78 1.31
CA ARG A 225 -4.21 -10.87 1.36
C ARG A 225 -4.88 -9.52 1.08
N ILE A 226 -4.34 -8.44 1.65
CA ILE A 226 -4.89 -7.10 1.47
C ILE A 226 -4.72 -6.62 0.03
N PHE A 227 -3.54 -6.81 -0.57
CA PHE A 227 -3.31 -6.47 -1.98
C PHE A 227 -4.23 -7.27 -2.90
N LEU A 228 -4.38 -8.58 -2.70
CA LEU A 228 -5.27 -9.42 -3.52
C LEU A 228 -6.72 -8.94 -3.46
N ASN A 229 -7.22 -8.54 -2.28
CA ASN A 229 -8.58 -8.01 -2.15
C ASN A 229 -8.75 -6.62 -2.78
N LEU A 230 -7.75 -5.75 -2.68
CA LEU A 230 -7.75 -4.46 -3.36
C LEU A 230 -7.75 -4.60 -4.89
N MET A 231 -6.94 -5.52 -5.43
CA MET A 231 -6.91 -5.80 -6.87
C MET A 231 -8.19 -6.50 -7.35
N ALA A 232 -8.76 -7.40 -6.54
CA ALA A 232 -10.07 -7.98 -6.81
C ALA A 232 -11.17 -6.92 -6.83
N PHE A 233 -11.13 -5.96 -5.90
CA PHE A 233 -12.05 -4.83 -5.88
C PHE A 233 -11.95 -3.99 -7.17
N GLU A 234 -10.73 -3.65 -7.62
CA GLU A 234 -10.50 -2.96 -8.90
C GLU A 234 -11.09 -3.71 -10.09
N ARG A 235 -10.95 -5.05 -10.09
CA ARG A 235 -11.45 -5.92 -11.15
C ARG A 235 -12.97 -6.04 -11.17
N LEU A 236 -13.61 -6.08 -10.00
CA LEU A 236 -15.06 -6.28 -9.88
C LEU A 236 -15.86 -4.98 -9.97
N HIS A 237 -15.23 -3.81 -9.80
CA HIS A 237 -15.91 -2.52 -9.81
C HIS A 237 -15.45 -1.63 -10.97
N PRO A 238 -16.11 -1.69 -12.14
CA PRO A 238 -15.83 -0.79 -13.26
C PRO A 238 -15.86 0.68 -12.82
N GLY A 239 -14.86 1.45 -13.24
CA GLY A 239 -14.73 2.86 -12.88
C GLY A 239 -13.97 3.14 -11.57
N SER A 240 -13.61 2.11 -10.80
CA SER A 240 -12.74 2.26 -9.62
C SER A 240 -11.28 2.61 -9.97
N GLY A 241 -10.84 2.26 -11.18
CA GLY A 241 -9.48 2.45 -11.68
C GLY A 241 -8.61 1.21 -11.52
N ASN A 242 -7.30 1.35 -11.77
CA ASN A 242 -6.32 0.25 -11.77
C ASN A 242 -5.05 0.63 -10.97
N TYR A 243 -5.19 1.45 -9.94
CA TYR A 243 -4.06 2.09 -9.25
C TYR A 243 -3.21 1.11 -8.46
N VAL A 244 -3.86 0.19 -7.73
CA VAL A 244 -3.18 -0.82 -6.91
C VAL A 244 -2.56 -1.89 -7.80
N THR A 245 -3.34 -2.40 -8.76
CA THR A 245 -2.87 -3.40 -9.72
C THR A 245 -1.71 -2.87 -10.55
N ALA A 246 -1.81 -1.65 -11.10
CA ALA A 246 -0.71 -1.03 -11.83
C ALA A 246 0.53 -0.84 -10.95
N PHE A 247 0.36 -0.46 -9.68
CA PHE A 247 1.48 -0.33 -8.76
C PHE A 247 2.16 -1.68 -8.48
N VAL A 248 1.38 -2.76 -8.29
CA VAL A 248 1.91 -4.12 -8.12
C VAL A 248 2.70 -4.55 -9.34
N VAL A 249 2.18 -4.36 -10.55
CA VAL A 249 2.90 -4.66 -11.80
C VAL A 249 4.17 -3.82 -11.92
N PHE A 250 4.13 -2.55 -11.56
CA PHE A 250 5.32 -1.71 -11.55
C PHE A 250 6.38 -2.18 -10.55
N MET A 251 5.97 -2.68 -9.38
CA MET A 251 6.88 -3.23 -8.38
C MET A 251 7.49 -4.56 -8.82
N ASP A 252 6.76 -5.40 -9.53
CA ASP A 252 7.26 -6.64 -10.16
C ASP A 252 8.37 -6.37 -11.17
N LEU A 253 8.21 -5.32 -11.98
CA LEU A 253 9.27 -4.89 -12.90
C LEU A 253 10.54 -4.39 -12.17
N LEU A 254 10.37 -3.80 -10.98
CA LEU A 254 11.48 -3.28 -10.18
C LEU A 254 12.18 -4.36 -9.34
N VAL A 255 11.47 -5.39 -8.92
CA VAL A 255 11.97 -6.37 -7.95
C VAL A 255 12.09 -7.70 -8.65
N ASP A 256 13.30 -8.11 -9.01
CA ASP A 256 13.52 -9.46 -9.55
C ASP A 256 14.09 -10.39 -8.47
N THR A 257 14.92 -9.84 -7.58
CA THR A 257 15.67 -10.60 -6.58
C THR A 257 15.65 -9.95 -5.19
N ALA A 258 16.12 -10.68 -4.18
CA ALA A 258 16.34 -10.15 -2.84
C ALA A 258 17.30 -8.94 -2.80
N LYS A 259 18.20 -8.80 -3.79
CA LYS A 259 19.10 -7.63 -3.89
C LYS A 259 18.31 -6.35 -4.19
N ASP A 260 17.29 -6.44 -5.03
CA ASP A 260 16.41 -5.32 -5.37
C ASP A 260 15.60 -4.89 -4.15
N VAL A 261 15.07 -5.87 -3.40
CA VAL A 261 14.38 -5.63 -2.13
C VAL A 261 15.32 -4.96 -1.13
N ALA A 262 16.54 -5.48 -0.96
CA ALA A 262 17.53 -4.92 -0.05
C ALA A 262 17.86 -3.46 -0.39
N LEU A 263 18.02 -3.15 -1.68
CA LEU A 263 18.23 -1.78 -2.15
C LEU A 263 17.04 -0.88 -1.78
N LEU A 264 15.81 -1.25 -2.13
CA LEU A 264 14.61 -0.44 -1.85
C LEU A 264 14.34 -0.30 -0.33
N ARG A 265 14.63 -1.35 0.44
CA ARG A 265 14.58 -1.32 1.91
C ARG A 265 15.60 -0.36 2.49
N SER A 266 16.84 -0.33 1.98
CA SER A 266 17.87 0.63 2.41
C SER A 266 17.46 2.10 2.20
N LYS A 267 16.52 2.36 1.27
CA LYS A 267 15.96 3.69 0.99
C LYS A 267 14.67 3.99 1.75
N GLY A 268 14.23 3.07 2.61
CA GLY A 268 13.00 3.19 3.38
C GLY A 268 11.71 3.03 2.56
N ILE A 269 11.82 2.65 1.28
CA ILE A 269 10.67 2.41 0.39
C ILE A 269 9.93 1.15 0.82
N ILE A 270 10.67 0.05 1.09
CA ILE A 270 10.09 -1.20 1.58
C ILE A 270 10.32 -1.34 3.08
N LYS A 271 9.24 -1.52 3.84
CA LYS A 271 9.28 -2.01 5.22
C LYS A 271 8.97 -3.51 5.20
N ASN A 272 10.02 -4.32 5.36
CA ASN A 272 9.93 -5.78 5.36
C ASN A 272 9.59 -6.30 6.77
N GLY A 273 8.48 -7.04 6.87
CA GLY A 273 8.05 -7.78 8.06
C GLY A 273 7.90 -9.28 7.84
N LEU A 274 8.26 -9.81 6.66
CA LEU A 274 8.10 -11.23 6.28
C LEU A 274 9.28 -12.13 6.69
N GLY A 275 10.34 -11.55 7.25
CA GLY A 275 11.50 -12.27 7.78
C GLY A 275 12.70 -12.39 6.83
N SER A 276 12.52 -12.28 5.51
CA SER A 276 13.63 -12.23 4.56
C SER A 276 13.31 -11.38 3.32
N ASP A 277 14.34 -10.91 2.63
CA ASP A 277 14.18 -10.14 1.39
C ASP A 277 13.76 -11.05 0.22
N ASP A 278 14.13 -12.34 0.24
CA ASP A 278 13.64 -13.34 -0.71
C ASP A 278 12.12 -13.55 -0.64
N MET A 279 11.56 -13.62 0.58
CA MET A 279 10.11 -13.75 0.76
C MET A 279 9.34 -12.54 0.25
N VAL A 280 9.92 -11.34 0.32
CA VAL A 280 9.31 -10.13 -0.27
C VAL A 280 9.33 -10.21 -1.80
N ALA A 281 10.46 -10.60 -2.40
CA ALA A 281 10.55 -10.76 -3.85
C ALA A 281 9.56 -11.82 -4.35
N ASP A 282 9.46 -12.95 -3.65
CA ASP A 282 8.51 -14.02 -3.96
C ASP A 282 7.04 -13.55 -3.83
N MET A 283 6.70 -12.78 -2.80
CA MET A 283 5.35 -12.22 -2.65
C MET A 283 4.98 -11.34 -3.84
N ILE A 284 5.86 -10.40 -4.22
CA ILE A 284 5.61 -9.50 -5.36
C ILE A 284 5.49 -10.31 -6.66
N ASN A 285 6.49 -11.14 -6.97
CA ASN A 285 6.64 -11.73 -8.31
C ASN A 285 5.84 -13.00 -8.53
N LYS A 286 5.42 -13.69 -7.46
CA LYS A 286 4.71 -14.98 -7.55
C LYS A 286 3.32 -14.97 -6.97
N ALA A 287 3.03 -14.12 -5.99
CA ALA A 287 1.71 -14.07 -5.37
C ALA A 287 0.86 -12.95 -5.96
N LEU A 288 1.38 -11.72 -6.00
CA LEU A 288 0.60 -10.55 -6.36
C LEU A 288 0.42 -10.33 -7.87
N THR A 289 1.36 -10.80 -8.68
CA THR A 289 1.35 -10.55 -10.14
C THR A 289 0.57 -11.56 -10.95
N LYS A 290 0.11 -12.66 -10.32
CA LYS A 290 -0.69 -13.69 -10.99
C LYS A 290 -2.02 -13.11 -11.49
N GLY A 291 -2.08 -12.89 -12.80
CA GLY A 291 -3.26 -12.33 -13.46
C GLY A 291 -3.44 -10.82 -13.24
N ALA A 292 -2.43 -10.12 -12.71
CA ALA A 292 -2.42 -8.67 -12.62
C ALA A 292 -2.16 -8.07 -14.01
N VAL A 293 -2.95 -7.07 -14.40
CA VAL A 293 -2.80 -6.37 -15.67
C VAL A 293 -2.84 -4.87 -15.41
N MET A 294 -1.77 -4.18 -15.84
CA MET A 294 -1.72 -2.74 -15.81
C MET A 294 -2.57 -2.17 -16.95
N SER A 295 -3.46 -1.26 -16.62
CA SER A 295 -4.34 -0.60 -17.58
C SER A 295 -3.53 0.31 -18.54
N PRO A 296 -3.90 0.42 -19.83
CA PRO A 296 -3.23 1.28 -20.80
C PRO A 296 -3.22 2.78 -20.45
N ASP A 297 -4.18 3.23 -19.65
CA ASP A 297 -4.34 4.62 -19.19
C ASP A 297 -3.54 4.93 -17.90
N SER A 298 -2.79 3.97 -17.37
CA SER A 298 -2.00 4.15 -16.16
C SER A 298 -0.93 5.22 -16.31
N SER A 299 -0.85 6.13 -15.34
CA SER A 299 0.20 7.16 -15.28
C SER A 299 1.61 6.57 -15.13
N LEU A 300 1.73 5.33 -14.67
CA LEU A 300 3.00 4.62 -14.51
C LEU A 300 3.69 4.34 -15.85
N TRP A 301 2.95 4.32 -16.97
CA TRP A 301 3.56 4.23 -18.29
C TRP A 301 4.51 5.39 -18.60
N ASN A 302 4.18 6.61 -18.15
CA ASN A 302 5.05 7.77 -18.31
C ASN A 302 6.33 7.63 -17.47
N VAL A 303 6.21 7.07 -16.27
CA VAL A 303 7.35 6.79 -15.38
C VAL A 303 8.26 5.74 -16.04
N LEU A 304 7.68 4.62 -16.49
CA LEU A 304 8.40 3.54 -17.18
C LEU A 304 9.12 4.07 -18.42
N HIS A 305 8.44 4.88 -19.24
CA HIS A 305 9.03 5.50 -20.41
C HIS A 305 10.20 6.42 -20.04
N GLY A 306 10.01 7.31 -19.06
CA GLY A 306 11.06 8.23 -18.61
C GLY A 306 12.30 7.49 -18.09
N VAL A 307 12.11 6.44 -17.30
CA VAL A 307 13.19 5.59 -16.80
C VAL A 307 13.91 4.90 -17.95
N ASN A 308 13.19 4.29 -18.88
CA ASN A 308 13.79 3.62 -20.03
C ASN A 308 14.59 4.59 -20.93
N VAL A 309 14.06 5.79 -21.18
CA VAL A 309 14.78 6.84 -21.91
C VAL A 309 16.05 7.25 -21.17
N HIS A 310 16.00 7.37 -19.84
CA HIS A 310 17.17 7.68 -19.03
C HIS A 310 18.24 6.58 -19.14
N CYS A 311 17.87 5.32 -19.00
CA CYS A 311 18.80 4.18 -19.09
C CYS A 311 19.42 4.04 -20.49
N LYS A 312 18.70 4.41 -21.55
CA LYS A 312 19.21 4.36 -22.94
C LYS A 312 20.25 5.45 -23.26
N LYS A 313 20.44 6.46 -22.40
CA LYS A 313 21.48 7.49 -22.64
C LYS A 313 22.87 6.85 -22.67
N PRO A 314 23.75 7.20 -23.62
CA PRO A 314 25.07 6.56 -23.77
C PRO A 314 25.91 6.57 -22.50
N TRP A 315 25.93 7.70 -21.79
CA TRP A 315 26.65 7.85 -20.52
C TRP A 315 26.13 6.89 -19.45
N ASN A 316 24.81 6.76 -19.32
CA ASN A 316 24.18 5.91 -18.31
C ASN A 316 24.36 4.42 -18.62
N LYS A 317 24.28 4.05 -19.90
CA LYS A 317 24.60 2.69 -20.37
C LYS A 317 26.07 2.33 -20.10
N TRP A 318 26.99 3.26 -20.35
CA TRP A 318 28.40 3.05 -20.06
C TRP A 318 28.67 2.92 -18.55
N ARG A 319 28.04 3.78 -17.74
CA ARG A 319 28.09 3.71 -16.27
C ARG A 319 27.61 2.36 -15.75
N ALA A 320 26.46 1.88 -16.22
CA ALA A 320 25.93 0.58 -15.84
C ALA A 320 26.89 -0.55 -16.20
N ASN A 321 27.35 -0.59 -17.46
CA ASN A 321 28.32 -1.58 -17.91
C ASN A 321 29.63 -1.55 -17.10
N PHE A 322 30.09 -0.37 -16.70
CA PHE A 322 31.29 -0.23 -15.88
C PHE A 322 31.10 -0.79 -14.47
N LEU A 323 30.02 -0.39 -13.79
CA LEU A 323 29.68 -0.90 -12.46
C LEU A 323 29.51 -2.42 -12.48
N HIS A 324 28.70 -2.92 -13.40
CA HIS A 324 28.36 -4.33 -13.49
C HIS A 324 29.59 -5.23 -13.72
N ASN A 325 30.47 -4.85 -14.65
CA ASN A 325 31.60 -5.70 -15.05
C ASN A 325 32.85 -5.52 -14.19
N TYR A 326 33.12 -4.30 -13.70
CA TYR A 326 34.38 -3.98 -13.02
C TYR A 326 34.25 -3.89 -11.50
N LEU A 327 33.11 -3.43 -10.98
CA LEU A 327 32.91 -3.21 -9.55
C LEU A 327 32.22 -4.39 -8.85
N SER A 328 31.50 -5.24 -9.59
CA SER A 328 30.87 -6.45 -9.03
C SER A 328 31.87 -7.55 -8.66
N ASN A 329 33.05 -7.58 -9.29
CA ASN A 329 34.10 -8.55 -9.01
C ASN A 329 35.30 -7.86 -8.32
N PRO A 330 35.56 -8.14 -7.03
CA PRO A 330 36.65 -7.51 -6.28
C PRO A 330 38.01 -7.66 -6.96
N TRP A 331 38.28 -8.80 -7.61
CA TRP A 331 39.54 -9.05 -8.30
C TRP A 331 39.69 -8.19 -9.55
N VAL A 332 38.60 -8.00 -10.31
CA VAL A 332 38.61 -7.13 -11.49
C VAL A 332 38.86 -5.68 -11.05
N PHE A 333 38.21 -5.22 -9.99
CA PHE A 333 38.46 -3.89 -9.44
C PHE A 333 39.92 -3.71 -8.98
N ILE A 334 40.46 -4.66 -8.20
CA ILE A 334 41.86 -4.62 -7.75
C ILE A 334 42.82 -4.58 -8.94
N SER A 335 42.57 -5.38 -9.98
CA SER A 335 43.38 -5.39 -11.19
C SER A 335 43.35 -4.05 -11.93
N LEU A 336 42.18 -3.40 -11.98
CA LEU A 336 42.00 -2.07 -12.56
C LEU A 336 42.81 -1.01 -11.79
N VAL A 337 42.75 -1.04 -10.46
CA VAL A 337 43.51 -0.11 -9.59
C VAL A 337 45.01 -0.31 -9.76
N ALA A 338 45.48 -1.56 -9.79
CA ALA A 338 46.88 -1.88 -10.03
C ALA A 338 47.35 -1.36 -11.40
N ALA A 339 46.57 -1.59 -12.46
CA ALA A 339 46.88 -1.10 -13.80
C ALA A 339 46.95 0.44 -13.85
N PHE A 340 46.02 1.13 -13.17
CA PHE A 340 46.03 2.59 -13.08
C PHE A 340 47.27 3.13 -12.34
N LEU A 341 47.62 2.53 -11.20
CA LEU A 341 48.82 2.92 -10.44
C LEU A 341 50.10 2.70 -11.26
N LEU A 342 50.19 1.59 -11.99
CA LEU A 342 51.31 1.33 -12.89
C LEU A 342 51.40 2.37 -14.01
N LEU A 343 50.29 2.66 -14.69
CA LEU A 343 50.23 3.70 -15.73
C LEU A 343 50.65 5.07 -15.18
N PHE A 344 50.11 5.46 -14.03
CA PHE A 344 50.47 6.72 -13.38
C PHE A 344 51.97 6.77 -13.04
N GLY A 345 52.51 5.67 -12.49
CA GLY A 345 53.94 5.52 -12.22
C GLY A 345 54.79 5.68 -13.49
N THR A 346 54.40 5.03 -14.60
CA THR A 346 55.12 5.16 -15.87
C THR A 346 55.06 6.57 -16.45
N LEU A 347 53.94 7.28 -16.29
CA LEU A 347 53.79 8.66 -16.76
C LEU A 347 54.67 9.61 -15.96
N MET A 348 54.70 9.46 -14.63
CA MET A 348 55.63 10.19 -13.76
C MET A 348 57.09 9.90 -14.14
N GLN A 349 57.46 8.62 -14.31
CA GLN A 349 58.80 8.24 -14.75
C GLN A 349 59.18 8.89 -16.08
N THR A 350 58.26 8.90 -17.05
CA THR A 350 58.46 9.53 -18.36
C THR A 350 58.67 11.03 -18.22
N VAL A 351 57.85 11.72 -17.41
CA VAL A 351 57.99 13.16 -17.15
C VAL A 351 59.34 13.47 -16.50
N TYR A 352 59.75 12.75 -15.45
CA TYR A 352 61.05 12.94 -14.81
C TYR A 352 62.24 12.63 -15.73
N THR A 353 62.06 11.70 -16.67
CA THR A 353 63.12 11.36 -17.64
C THR A 353 63.25 12.44 -18.73
N VAL A 354 62.14 13.05 -19.14
CA VAL A 354 62.09 14.04 -20.23
C VAL A 354 62.36 15.46 -19.74
N MET A 355 61.95 15.82 -18.52
CA MET A 355 62.10 17.17 -17.95
C MET A 355 63.55 17.72 -18.01
N PRO A 356 64.61 16.94 -17.69
CA PRO A 356 66.01 17.40 -17.78
C PRO A 356 66.45 17.81 -19.19
N PHE A 357 65.81 17.28 -20.24
CA PHE A 357 66.09 17.63 -21.64
C PHE A 357 65.52 18.98 -22.05
N TYR A 358 64.52 19.49 -21.33
CA TYR A 358 63.87 20.78 -21.62
C TYR A 358 64.24 21.88 -20.63
N THR A 359 64.76 21.53 -19.44
CA THR A 359 65.24 22.51 -18.44
C THR A 359 66.72 22.88 -18.58
N ASN A 360 67.50 22.16 -19.40
CA ASN A 360 68.87 22.54 -19.77
C ASN A 360 68.88 23.32 -21.09
N LYS A 361 68.41 24.57 -21.05
CA LYS A 361 68.59 25.54 -22.14
C LYS A 361 69.24 26.81 -21.61
#